data_AF-A0A820LLG1-F1
#
_entry.id   AF-A0A820LLG1-F1
#
_cell.length_a   1.000
_cell.length_b   1.000
_cell.length_c   1.000
_cell.angle_alpha   90.00
_cell.angle_beta   90.00
_cell.angle_gamma   90.00
#
_symmetry.space_group_name_H-M   'P 1'
#
loop_
_entity.id
_entity.type
_entity.pdbx_description
1 polymer ?
#
loop_
_entity_poly.entity_id
_entity_poly.type
_entity_poly.pdbx_seq_one_letter_code
_entity_poly.pdbx_strand_id
1 'polypeptide(L)'
;MLNADISRYLHVSESTVRYWLERYEITGNVEIIQKPGRNRSTTEKQDMVIRSMVAQHPTESTGQIAARLSNKAHWITQKQYELLCVKPSEAKLAHLYYLPKTHKPGTPLRPIVSGLKHPTIKISTYLDQLLRPLFN
;
A
#
# COMPACT_ATOMS: atom_id res chain seq x y z
N MET A 1 23.07 -25.90 25.19
CA MET A 1 23.87 -24.74 24.75
C MET A 1 22.97 -23.53 24.87
N LEU A 2 23.31 -22.50 25.65
CA LEU A 2 22.41 -21.35 25.81
C LEU A 2 22.36 -20.55 24.50
N ASN A 3 21.23 -19.90 24.23
CA ASN A 3 21.08 -18.97 23.10
C ASN A 3 22.20 -17.90 23.10
N ALA A 4 22.62 -17.47 24.29
CA ALA A 4 23.74 -16.55 24.50
C ALA A 4 25.09 -17.08 23.99
N ASP A 5 25.36 -18.39 24.09
CA ASP A 5 26.63 -18.97 23.63
C ASP A 5 26.66 -19.04 22.10
N ILE A 6 25.54 -19.46 21.50
CA ILE A 6 25.36 -19.48 20.04
C ILE A 6 25.43 -18.06 19.47
N SER A 7 24.81 -17.09 20.16
CA SER A 7 24.83 -15.67 19.80
C SER A 7 26.24 -15.10 19.77
N ARG A 8 27.05 -15.37 20.82
CA ARG A 8 28.45 -14.94 20.86
C ARG A 8 29.30 -15.60 19.79
N TYR A 9 29.11 -16.91 19.57
CA TYR A 9 29.88 -17.68 18.59
C TYR A 9 29.59 -17.24 17.14
N LEU A 10 28.32 -16.96 16.82
CA LEU A 10 27.88 -16.57 15.47
C LEU A 10 27.86 -15.05 15.24
N HIS A 11 28.20 -14.25 16.25
CA HIS A 11 28.15 -12.78 16.20
C HIS A 11 26.79 -12.20 15.75
N VAL A 12 25.70 -12.83 16.20
CA VAL A 12 24.32 -12.38 15.93
C VAL A 12 23.58 -12.14 17.24
N SER A 13 22.52 -11.32 17.22
CA SER A 13 21.73 -11.09 18.43
C SER A 13 21.05 -12.37 18.94
N GLU A 14 20.93 -12.49 20.26
CA GLU A 14 20.24 -13.63 20.90
C GLU A 14 18.78 -13.79 20.41
N SER A 15 18.14 -12.68 20.04
CA SER A 15 16.81 -12.66 19.43
C SER A 15 16.77 -13.37 18.07
N THR A 16 17.84 -13.23 17.28
CA THR A 16 18.00 -13.89 15.97
C THR A 16 18.19 -15.39 16.14
N VAL A 17 19.01 -15.79 17.12
CA VAL A 17 19.22 -17.20 17.48
C VAL A 17 17.90 -17.85 17.91
N ARG A 18 17.15 -17.18 18.80
CA ARG A 18 15.83 -17.66 19.25
C ARG A 18 14.87 -17.85 18.07
N TYR A 19 14.79 -16.88 17.16
CA TYR A 19 13.95 -16.97 15.96
C TYR A 19 14.33 -18.15 15.06
N TRP A 20 15.63 -18.43 14.86
CA TRP A 20 16.08 -19.58 14.06
C TRP A 20 15.73 -20.92 14.71
N LEU A 21 15.91 -21.05 16.02
CA LEU A 21 15.59 -22.27 16.76
C LEU A 21 14.08 -22.55 16.78
N GLU A 22 13.26 -21.54 17.13
CA GLU A 22 11.79 -21.66 17.10
C GLU A 22 11.29 -22.05 15.70
N ARG A 23 11.87 -21.46 14.65
CA ARG A 23 11.53 -21.80 13.27
C ARG A 23 11.97 -23.21 12.89
N TYR A 24 13.14 -23.66 13.34
CA TYR A 24 13.64 -25.00 13.07
C TYR A 24 12.79 -26.07 13.75
N GLU A 25 12.36 -25.87 14.99
CA GLU A 25 11.45 -26.80 15.68
C GLU A 25 10.12 -26.99 14.93
N ILE A 26 9.62 -25.93 14.28
CA ILE A 26 8.35 -25.96 13.55
C ILE A 26 8.52 -26.53 12.13
N THR A 27 9.58 -26.16 11.42
CA THR A 27 9.72 -26.41 9.98
C THR A 27 10.80 -27.41 9.60
N GLY A 28 11.71 -27.75 10.52
CA GLY A 28 12.89 -28.57 10.25
C GLY A 28 13.94 -27.89 9.35
N ASN A 29 13.80 -26.60 9.03
CA ASN A 29 14.68 -25.90 8.09
C ASN A 29 15.19 -24.55 8.63
N VAL A 30 16.50 -24.32 8.49
CA VAL A 30 17.21 -23.09 8.94
C VAL A 30 17.47 -22.12 7.76
N GLU A 31 17.20 -22.53 6.52
CA GLU A 31 17.49 -21.73 5.34
C GLU A 31 16.72 -20.39 5.32
N ILE A 32 17.42 -19.35 4.87
CA ILE A 32 16.84 -18.03 4.66
C ILE A 32 15.94 -18.11 3.43
N ILE A 33 14.63 -18.11 3.65
CA ILE A 33 13.66 -18.00 2.54
C ILE A 33 13.87 -16.64 1.89
N GLN A 34 14.16 -16.62 0.59
CA GLN A 34 14.01 -15.40 -0.20
C GLN A 34 12.54 -15.00 -0.14
N LYS A 35 12.25 -13.91 0.56
CA LYS A 35 10.89 -13.38 0.61
C LYS A 35 10.55 -12.93 -0.81
N PRO A 36 9.50 -13.50 -1.45
CA PRO A 36 9.07 -12.98 -2.72
C PRO A 36 8.76 -11.49 -2.52
N GLY A 37 9.29 -10.65 -3.41
CA GLY A 37 8.97 -9.24 -3.42
C GLY A 37 7.47 -9.04 -3.62
N ARG A 38 7.03 -7.78 -3.61
CA ARG A 38 5.63 -7.47 -3.94
C ARG A 38 5.31 -8.05 -5.32
N ASN A 39 4.18 -8.76 -5.42
CA ASN A 39 3.70 -9.26 -6.71
C ASN A 39 3.67 -8.12 -7.72
N ARG A 40 4.20 -8.36 -8.92
CA ARG A 40 4.20 -7.40 -10.03
C ARG A 40 2.74 -7.03 -10.32
N SER A 41 2.42 -5.73 -10.27
CA SER A 41 1.05 -5.25 -10.49
C SER A 41 0.69 -5.16 -11.97
N THR A 42 1.69 -5.18 -12.86
CA THR A 42 1.54 -5.02 -14.29
C THR A 42 2.01 -6.26 -15.05
N THR A 43 1.36 -6.55 -16.16
CA THR A 43 1.76 -7.57 -17.13
C THR A 43 2.85 -7.04 -18.07
N GLU A 44 3.56 -7.94 -18.75
CA GLU A 44 4.59 -7.54 -19.73
C GLU A 44 4.03 -6.70 -20.88
N LYS A 45 2.80 -7.00 -21.33
CA LYS A 45 2.10 -6.20 -22.34
C LYS A 45 1.84 -4.78 -21.84
N GLN A 46 1.40 -4.62 -20.58
CA GLN A 46 1.17 -3.31 -19.98
C GLN A 46 2.47 -2.52 -19.83
N ASP A 47 3.57 -3.17 -19.42
CA ASP A 47 4.87 -2.50 -19.31
C ASP A 47 5.42 -2.05 -20.67
N MET A 48 5.21 -2.84 -21.73
CA MET A 48 5.59 -2.45 -23.09
C MET A 48 4.82 -1.20 -23.54
N VAL A 49 3.52 -1.12 -23.22
CA VAL A 49 2.69 0.06 -23.51
C VAL A 49 3.12 1.27 -22.68
N ILE A 50 3.40 1.08 -21.38
CA ILE A 50 3.91 2.18 -20.54
C ILE A 50 5.25 2.69 -21.07
N ARG A 51 6.16 1.79 -21.46
CA ARG A 51 7.44 2.16 -22.05
C ARG A 51 7.28 2.89 -23.38
N SER A 52 6.35 2.47 -24.24
CA SER A 52 6.10 3.16 -25.52
C SER A 52 5.47 4.53 -25.32
N MET A 53 4.55 4.69 -24.36
CA MET A 53 3.98 5.98 -23.96
C MET A 53 5.05 6.94 -23.42
N VAL A 54 5.92 6.45 -22.54
CA VAL A 54 7.05 7.23 -21.99
C VAL A 54 8.06 7.57 -23.09
N ALA A 55 8.34 6.65 -24.03
CA ALA A 55 9.26 6.92 -25.14
C ALA A 55 8.73 8.00 -26.11
N GLN A 56 7.41 8.06 -26.31
CA GLN A 56 6.78 9.10 -27.15
C GLN A 56 6.82 10.48 -26.47
N HIS A 57 6.70 10.52 -25.15
CA HIS A 57 6.75 11.77 -24.37
C HIS A 57 7.68 11.64 -23.14
N PRO A 58 9.01 11.63 -23.33
CA PRO A 58 9.97 11.31 -22.26
C PRO A 58 10.07 12.37 -21.16
N THR A 59 9.65 13.60 -21.46
CA THR A 59 9.83 14.78 -20.61
C THR A 59 8.51 15.39 -20.17
N GLU A 60 7.37 14.71 -20.39
CA GLU A 60 6.09 15.21 -19.91
C GLU A 60 6.11 15.28 -18.39
N SER A 61 6.31 16.50 -17.89
CA SER A 61 6.25 16.81 -16.47
C SER A 61 4.87 16.42 -15.95
N THR A 62 4.79 15.98 -14.68
CA THR A 62 3.51 15.77 -13.99
C THR A 62 2.59 17.00 -14.13
N GLY A 63 3.19 18.19 -14.25
CA GLY A 63 2.48 19.45 -14.53
C GLY A 63 1.91 19.59 -15.95
N GLN A 64 2.55 19.04 -16.98
CA GLN A 64 2.03 19.04 -18.36
C GLN A 64 0.89 18.03 -18.52
N ILE A 65 1.02 16.86 -17.89
CA ILE A 65 -0.08 15.88 -17.79
C ILE A 65 -1.26 16.51 -17.04
N ALA A 66 -1.00 17.21 -15.93
CA ALA A 66 -2.02 17.95 -15.19
C ALA A 66 -2.67 19.07 -16.03
N ALA A 67 -1.91 19.81 -16.84
CA ALA A 67 -2.42 20.87 -17.72
C ALA A 67 -3.32 20.32 -18.85
N ARG A 68 -2.98 19.14 -19.38
CA ARG A 68 -3.81 18.44 -20.37
C ARG A 68 -5.11 17.91 -19.75
N LEU A 69 -5.05 17.48 -18.50
CA LEU A 69 -6.22 17.08 -17.72
C LEU A 69 -7.09 18.28 -17.33
N SER A 70 -6.49 19.45 -17.03
CA SER A 70 -7.23 20.66 -16.65
C SER A 70 -8.00 21.30 -17.81
N ASN A 71 -7.57 21.09 -19.06
CA ASN A 71 -8.30 21.58 -20.25
C ASN A 71 -9.60 20.82 -20.55
N LYS A 72 -9.96 19.81 -19.76
CA LYS A 72 -11.29 19.23 -19.76
C LYS A 72 -12.08 19.74 -18.55
N ALA A 73 -12.54 20.99 -18.62
CA ALA A 73 -13.79 21.30 -17.92
C ALA A 73 -14.81 20.21 -18.32
N HIS A 74 -15.57 19.69 -17.35
CA HIS A 74 -16.52 18.57 -17.45
C HIS A 74 -15.96 17.13 -17.38
N TRP A 75 -14.88 16.84 -16.64
CA TRP A 75 -14.50 15.45 -16.32
C TRP A 75 -15.56 14.72 -15.47
N ILE A 76 -16.41 15.47 -14.78
CA ILE A 76 -17.64 14.97 -14.15
C ILE A 76 -18.85 15.75 -14.67
N THR A 77 -19.88 15.01 -15.06
CA THR A 77 -21.22 15.55 -15.35
C THR A 77 -21.84 16.13 -14.07
N GLN A 78 -22.82 17.03 -14.23
CA GLN A 78 -23.57 17.59 -13.10
C GLN A 78 -24.18 16.49 -12.20
N LYS A 79 -24.70 15.42 -12.82
CA LYS A 79 -25.22 14.26 -12.09
C LYS A 79 -24.14 13.53 -11.28
N GLN A 80 -22.94 13.40 -11.82
CA GLN A 80 -21.80 12.81 -11.09
C GLN A 80 -21.37 13.72 -9.93
N TYR A 81 -21.34 15.04 -10.13
CA TYR A 81 -21.07 16.00 -9.07
C TYR A 81 -22.04 15.85 -7.89
N GLU A 82 -23.35 15.80 -8.17
CA GLU A 82 -24.39 15.62 -7.14
C GLU A 82 -24.25 14.29 -6.39
N LEU A 83 -23.89 13.22 -7.09
CA LEU A 83 -23.62 11.92 -6.47
C LEU A 83 -22.40 11.96 -5.56
N LEU A 84 -21.33 12.67 -5.97
CA LEU A 84 -20.08 12.80 -5.25
C LEU A 84 -20.16 13.71 -4.02
N CYS A 85 -21.09 14.67 -4.01
CA CYS A 85 -21.34 15.51 -2.84
C CYS A 85 -21.85 14.68 -1.64
N VAL A 86 -21.22 14.87 -0.48
CA VAL A 86 -21.67 14.30 0.79
C VAL A 86 -22.44 15.37 1.55
N LYS A 87 -23.60 15.02 2.11
CA LYS A 87 -24.35 15.96 2.95
C LYS A 87 -23.53 16.28 4.21
N PRO A 88 -23.44 17.55 4.64
CA PRO A 88 -22.71 17.92 5.85
C PRO A 88 -23.16 17.16 7.10
N SER A 89 -24.44 16.79 7.19
CA SER A 89 -25.01 16.01 8.30
C SER A 89 -24.54 14.55 8.35
N GLU A 90 -24.07 14.00 7.24
CA GLU A 90 -23.59 12.62 7.12
C GLU A 90 -22.07 12.52 7.23
N ALA A 91 -21.36 13.61 6.89
CA ALA A 91 -19.91 13.69 6.90
C ALA A 91 -19.35 13.66 8.33
N LYS A 92 -18.30 12.87 8.54
CA LYS A 92 -17.56 12.80 9.80
C LYS A 92 -16.08 13.10 9.56
N LEU A 93 -15.45 13.70 10.57
CA LEU A 93 -14.00 13.84 10.58
C LEU A 93 -13.35 12.45 10.65
N ALA A 94 -12.18 12.32 10.04
CA ALA A 94 -11.41 11.09 10.11
C ALA A 94 -11.07 10.75 11.57
N HIS A 95 -11.22 9.48 11.95
CA HIS A 95 -10.96 9.02 13.31
C HIS A 95 -9.59 8.34 13.39
N LEU A 96 -8.71 8.86 14.24
CA LEU A 96 -7.42 8.24 14.53
C LEU A 96 -7.57 7.25 15.68
N TYR A 97 -7.20 5.98 15.45
CA TYR A 97 -7.14 4.96 16.48
C TYR A 97 -5.93 4.05 16.28
N TYR A 98 -5.65 3.21 17.28
CA TYR A 98 -4.46 2.37 17.30
C TYR A 98 -4.84 0.90 17.40
N LEU A 99 -4.25 0.06 16.55
CA LEU A 99 -4.38 -1.40 16.64
C LEU A 99 -3.13 -2.01 17.31
N PRO A 100 -3.27 -2.91 18.29
CA PRO A 100 -2.12 -3.58 18.89
C PRO A 100 -1.29 -4.40 17.90
N LYS A 101 0.03 -4.29 18.00
CA LYS A 101 1.04 -5.15 17.34
C LYS A 101 1.78 -5.95 18.39
N THR A 102 1.13 -6.98 18.94
CA THR A 102 1.69 -7.86 19.99
C THR A 102 3.01 -8.55 19.59
N HIS A 103 3.28 -8.67 18.29
CA HIS A 103 4.47 -9.33 17.75
C HIS A 103 5.68 -8.41 17.51
N LYS A 104 5.60 -7.08 17.76
CA LYS A 104 6.72 -6.14 17.55
C LYS A 104 7.15 -5.46 18.85
N PRO A 105 8.23 -5.91 19.49
CA PRO A 105 8.82 -5.23 20.64
C PRO A 105 9.19 -3.78 20.29
N GLY A 106 8.88 -2.83 21.19
CA GLY A 106 9.21 -1.40 21.00
C GLY A 106 8.31 -0.63 20.02
N THR A 107 7.40 -1.29 19.28
CA THR A 107 6.40 -0.60 18.44
C THR A 107 5.03 -1.26 18.58
N PRO A 108 4.42 -1.15 19.78
CA PRO A 108 3.27 -1.98 20.16
C PRO A 108 1.96 -1.57 19.47
N LEU A 109 1.92 -0.46 18.74
CA LEU A 109 0.70 0.07 18.13
C LEU A 109 0.87 0.30 16.62
N ARG A 110 -0.23 0.13 15.87
CA ARG A 110 -0.39 0.54 14.48
C ARG A 110 -1.36 1.72 14.45
N PRO A 111 -0.92 2.95 14.16
CA PRO A 111 -1.85 4.04 13.95
C PRO A 111 -2.69 3.76 12.69
N ILE A 112 -3.99 3.99 12.78
CA ILE A 112 -4.96 3.88 11.69
C ILE A 112 -5.78 5.16 11.65
N VAL A 113 -5.88 5.75 10.46
CA VAL A 113 -6.80 6.85 10.19
C VAL A 113 -8.01 6.27 9.46
N SER A 114 -9.16 6.17 10.14
CA SER A 114 -10.40 5.71 9.50
C SER A 114 -11.04 6.87 8.73
N GLY A 115 -11.22 6.64 7.43
CA GLY A 115 -12.00 7.50 6.54
C GLY A 115 -13.50 7.17 6.50
N LEU A 116 -14.04 6.43 7.48
CA LEU A 116 -15.45 6.05 7.47
C LEU A 116 -16.34 7.29 7.56
N LYS A 117 -17.24 7.46 6.58
CA LYS A 117 -18.09 8.66 6.41
C LYS A 117 -17.30 9.96 6.22
N HIS A 118 -16.03 9.87 5.82
CA HIS A 118 -15.23 11.06 5.51
C HIS A 118 -15.78 11.75 4.25
N PRO A 119 -15.73 13.10 4.14
CA PRO A 119 -16.20 13.83 2.97
C PRO A 119 -15.61 13.34 1.63
N THR A 120 -14.41 12.74 1.66
CA THR A 120 -13.73 12.24 0.45
C THR A 120 -14.12 10.80 0.06
N ILE A 121 -14.95 10.10 0.85
CA ILE A 121 -15.21 8.67 0.65
C ILE A 121 -15.83 8.39 -0.73
N LYS A 122 -16.78 9.22 -1.17
CA LYS A 122 -17.46 9.05 -2.45
C LYS A 122 -16.53 9.26 -3.64
N ILE A 123 -15.60 10.21 -3.52
CA ILE A 123 -14.57 10.47 -4.54
C ILE A 123 -13.63 9.26 -4.65
N SER A 124 -13.20 8.70 -3.50
CA SER A 124 -12.37 7.50 -3.49
C SER A 124 -13.07 6.30 -4.13
N THR A 125 -14.35 6.07 -3.82
CA THR A 125 -15.15 5.00 -4.43
C THR A 125 -15.34 5.19 -5.92
N TYR A 126 -15.59 6.42 -6.36
CA TYR A 126 -15.75 6.73 -7.78
C TYR A 126 -14.46 6.48 -8.57
N LEU A 127 -13.31 6.89 -8.01
CA LEU A 127 -12.02 6.59 -8.61
C LEU A 127 -11.74 5.09 -8.68
N ASP A 128 -12.06 4.34 -7.60
CA ASP A 128 -11.94 2.87 -7.60
C ASP A 128 -12.79 2.25 -8.72
N GLN A 129 -14.04 2.68 -8.89
CA GLN A 129 -14.92 2.21 -9.97
C GLN A 129 -14.37 2.49 -11.37
N LEU A 130 -13.73 3.64 -11.57
CA LEU A 130 -13.10 3.99 -12.85
C LEU A 130 -11.86 3.13 -13.14
N LEU A 131 -11.08 2.81 -12.11
CA LEU A 131 -9.82 2.07 -12.25
C LEU A 131 -10.03 0.56 -12.27
N ARG A 132 -11.07 0.03 -11.62
CA ARG A 132 -11.32 -1.40 -11.46
C ARG A 132 -11.34 -2.21 -12.77
N PRO A 133 -11.91 -1.73 -13.88
CA PRO A 133 -11.84 -2.43 -15.17
C PRO A 133 -10.42 -2.62 -15.71
N LEU A 134 -9.41 -1.87 -15.22
CA LEU A 134 -8.02 -2.02 -15.65
C LEU A 134 -7.31 -3.20 -14.95
N PHE A 135 -7.88 -3.69 -13.85
CA PHE A 135 -7.29 -4.72 -12.98
C PHE A 135 -8.11 -6.01 -12.93
N ASN A 136 -9.31 -6.01 -13.53
CA ASN A 136 -10.17 -7.18 -13.69
C ASN A 136 -9.90 -7.90 -15.01
#